data_AF-A0A077M084-F1
#
_entry.id   AF-A0A077M084-F1
#
_cell.length_a   1.000
_cell.length_b   1.000
_cell.length_c   1.000
_cell.angle_alpha   90.00
_cell.angle_beta   90.00
_cell.angle_gamma   90.00
#
_symmetry.space_group_name_H-M   'P 1'
#
loop_
_entity.id
_entity.type
_entity.pdbx_description
1 polymer ?
#
loop_
_entity_poly.entity_id
_entity_poly.type
_entity_poly.pdbx_seq_one_letter_code
_entity_poly.pdbx_strand_id
1 'polypeptide(L)'
;MSTRPDGALEAATSGGRGASRLVHWLSARMRPVSRRDVLVGAAVAGSALATNPRTYALRPVAAYDTICGPGNTPSGGWSIFCATVNKGANTCPPGSFAAGWWKAAGSSWCGGGYRYIVDCNATCSKCTSGCSDHICDSRCWSCSCSHGSTATCDQRLNCCNAFRYGQCNTQVSCSGGVHCRLVSCVPPYQWERCTTTSFSDDRTAEHSSPYLPQWGPISSHYKALGDRASWLGASLGPVRVPNDGIRRGTYVKYQNGFIYDTPTTSASAVTAFVWGVWAGSGGTSGVLGYPTADKTTGLKDGGWLQPFEGGCIVDSASTTTQVVWGYRWTVWKANGRENGVLGYPTAGYVDLGSGAWIQAFQNGCIVDSTATTTQVVWGIRWTLWQSHGRETGVLGYPTGPLVQRSDARWIQRFQRGCITDSASTTTQVVAGVMWTAYSALGEDTGILGFPSGAVTSRSRGTSQAFQKGELWALTGKAAYAVVGRILSAWQSEGGATGPYGYPLANTVTAADGTMSCRFEGGTLTA
;
A
#
# COMPACT_ATOMS: atom_id res chain seq x y z
N MET A 1 -11.34 83.73 32.83
CA MET A 1 -12.78 84.00 33.02
C MET A 1 -13.49 83.38 31.83
N SER A 2 -14.08 82.17 31.97
CA SER A 2 -15.44 81.93 32.49
C SER A 2 -16.48 82.59 31.55
N THR A 3 -17.49 81.96 30.98
CA THR A 3 -18.11 80.63 31.15
C THR A 3 -19.15 80.47 30.03
N ARG A 4 -19.44 79.21 29.68
CA ARG A 4 -20.63 78.71 28.95
C ARG A 4 -21.97 79.16 29.60
N PRO A 5 -23.11 79.07 28.88
CA PRO A 5 -23.92 77.83 28.78
C PRO A 5 -24.27 77.49 27.32
N ASP A 6 -24.16 76.25 26.81
CA ASP A 6 -24.97 75.03 27.04
C ASP A 6 -26.49 75.21 26.86
N GLY A 7 -27.03 74.50 25.86
CA GLY A 7 -28.47 74.42 25.57
C GLY A 7 -28.73 73.85 24.18
N ALA A 8 -28.99 72.56 24.10
CA ALA A 8 -29.10 71.75 22.90
C ALA A 8 -30.51 71.74 22.27
N LEU A 9 -30.55 71.26 21.02
CA LEU A 9 -31.65 70.65 20.27
C LEU A 9 -32.68 71.54 19.55
N GLU A 10 -32.85 71.17 18.27
CA GLU A 10 -34.01 71.36 17.38
C GLU A 10 -34.25 72.75 16.76
N ALA A 11 -33.75 72.92 15.52
CA ALA A 11 -34.62 72.78 14.34
C ALA A 11 -33.76 72.84 13.08
N ALA A 12 -33.71 71.71 12.37
CA ALA A 12 -33.33 71.70 10.97
C ALA A 12 -34.34 72.50 10.16
N THR A 13 -33.88 73.38 9.28
CA THR A 13 -34.32 73.49 7.87
C THR A 13 -33.68 74.72 7.20
N SER A 14 -32.67 74.48 6.37
CA SER A 14 -32.55 75.06 5.03
C SER A 14 -31.15 74.83 4.45
N GLY A 15 -31.09 74.31 3.21
CA GLY A 15 -29.99 74.61 2.30
C GLY A 15 -28.90 73.56 2.06
N GLY A 16 -29.27 72.35 1.61
CA GLY A 16 -28.72 71.64 0.43
C GLY A 16 -27.21 71.58 0.09
N ARG A 17 -26.26 72.06 0.89
CA ARG A 17 -24.82 72.13 0.52
C ARG A 17 -23.87 71.34 1.42
N GLY A 18 -24.36 70.77 2.52
CA GLY A 18 -23.55 69.96 3.45
C GLY A 18 -23.35 68.51 2.99
N ALA A 19 -24.42 67.86 2.53
CA ALA A 19 -24.38 66.44 2.12
C ALA A 19 -23.55 66.22 0.85
N SER A 20 -23.59 67.12 -0.13
CA SER A 20 -22.79 67.01 -1.35
C SER A 20 -21.29 67.18 -1.09
N ARG A 21 -20.90 68.04 -0.14
CA ARG A 21 -19.50 68.17 0.30
C ARG A 21 -19.03 66.97 1.11
N LEU A 22 -19.89 66.39 1.97
CA LEU A 22 -19.58 65.16 2.68
C LEU A 22 -19.44 63.98 1.72
N VAL A 23 -20.32 63.86 0.72
CA VAL A 23 -20.26 62.83 -0.32
C VAL A 23 -19.06 63.04 -1.25
N HIS A 24 -18.71 64.27 -1.65
CA HIS A 24 -17.48 64.53 -2.42
C HIS A 24 -16.21 64.27 -1.61
N TRP A 25 -16.21 64.57 -0.31
CA TRP A 25 -15.08 64.29 0.59
C TRP A 25 -14.93 62.78 0.85
N LEU A 26 -16.05 62.05 1.00
CA LEU A 26 -16.07 60.58 1.15
C LEU A 26 -15.69 59.86 -0.15
N SER A 27 -16.14 60.35 -1.31
CA SER A 27 -15.82 59.77 -2.63
C SER A 27 -14.42 60.16 -3.14
N ALA A 28 -13.87 61.31 -2.73
CA ALA A 28 -12.47 61.66 -2.98
C ALA A 28 -11.48 60.84 -2.13
N ARG A 29 -11.95 60.24 -1.02
CA ARG A 29 -11.14 59.43 -0.09
C ARG A 29 -11.31 57.93 -0.29
N MET A 30 -12.24 57.50 -1.13
CA MET A 30 -12.44 56.10 -1.50
C MET A 30 -11.99 55.88 -2.95
N ARG A 31 -11.05 54.95 -3.16
CA ARG A 31 -10.62 54.53 -4.49
C ARG A 31 -11.84 54.03 -5.30
N PRO A 32 -11.98 54.37 -6.59
CA PRO A 32 -13.04 53.82 -7.42
C PRO A 32 -12.92 52.29 -7.47
N VAL A 33 -13.95 51.60 -7.00
CA VAL A 33 -14.00 50.13 -6.89
C VAL A 33 -14.54 49.58 -8.19
N SER A 34 -13.77 48.78 -8.91
CA SER A 34 -14.22 48.21 -10.19
C SER A 34 -15.17 47.02 -9.96
N ARG A 35 -15.95 46.63 -10.98
CA ARG A 35 -16.75 45.39 -10.94
C ARG A 35 -15.90 44.16 -10.63
N ARG A 36 -14.63 44.16 -11.07
CA ARG A 36 -13.67 43.09 -10.77
C ARG A 36 -13.31 43.07 -9.29
N ASP A 37 -13.11 44.23 -8.68
CA ASP A 37 -12.81 44.33 -7.24
C ASP A 37 -13.99 43.87 -6.38
N VAL A 38 -15.22 44.16 -6.80
CA VAL A 38 -16.44 43.65 -6.13
C VAL A 38 -16.57 42.14 -6.24
N LEU A 39 -16.33 41.56 -7.43
CA LEU A 39 -16.38 40.11 -7.64
C LEU A 39 -15.27 39.38 -6.87
N VAL A 40 -14.06 39.93 -6.86
CA VAL A 40 -12.94 39.40 -6.06
C VAL A 40 -13.27 39.51 -4.58
N GLY A 41 -13.80 40.64 -4.11
CA GLY A 41 -14.23 40.83 -2.73
C GLY A 41 -15.31 39.83 -2.30
N ALA A 42 -16.31 39.59 -3.14
CA ALA A 42 -17.35 38.59 -2.90
C ALA A 42 -16.81 37.15 -2.88
N ALA A 43 -15.90 36.81 -3.80
CA ALA A 43 -15.26 35.49 -3.85
C ALA A 43 -14.38 35.23 -2.62
N VAL A 44 -13.63 36.24 -2.16
CA VAL A 44 -12.80 36.19 -0.95
C VAL A 44 -13.70 36.07 0.29
N ALA A 45 -14.76 36.86 0.40
CA ALA A 45 -15.72 36.74 1.51
C ALA A 45 -16.40 35.36 1.54
N GLY A 46 -16.81 34.83 0.38
CA GLY A 46 -17.39 33.49 0.26
C GLY A 46 -16.40 32.38 0.65
N SER A 47 -15.13 32.51 0.25
CA SER A 47 -14.07 31.57 0.63
C SER A 47 -13.81 31.61 2.13
N ALA A 48 -13.78 32.79 2.75
CA ALA A 48 -13.62 32.97 4.19
C ALA A 48 -14.77 32.31 5.00
N LEU A 49 -16.01 32.45 4.53
CA LEU A 49 -17.16 31.74 5.10
C LEU A 49 -17.06 30.22 4.93
N ALA A 50 -16.48 29.72 3.84
CA ALA A 50 -16.33 28.29 3.60
C ALA A 50 -15.18 27.67 4.42
N THR A 51 -14.07 28.39 4.63
CA THR A 51 -12.88 27.87 5.30
C THR A 51 -12.93 28.03 6.81
N ASN A 52 -13.53 29.11 7.33
CA ASN A 52 -13.66 29.33 8.77
C ASN A 52 -14.92 30.17 9.12
N PRO A 53 -16.11 29.58 8.98
CA PRO A 53 -17.38 30.30 9.13
C PRO A 53 -17.56 30.92 10.52
N ARG A 54 -17.15 30.20 11.58
CA ARG A 54 -17.34 30.66 12.96
C ARG A 54 -16.47 31.87 13.29
N THR A 55 -15.19 31.86 12.93
CA THR A 55 -14.32 33.00 13.22
C THR A 55 -14.70 34.22 12.39
N TYR A 56 -15.04 34.03 11.11
CA TYR A 56 -15.45 35.12 10.23
C TYR A 56 -16.78 35.77 10.64
N ALA A 57 -17.73 34.98 11.14
CA ALA A 57 -19.02 35.48 11.61
C ALA A 57 -18.96 36.13 13.00
N LEU A 58 -18.05 35.68 13.87
CA LEU A 58 -18.05 36.06 15.30
C LEU A 58 -16.93 37.03 15.69
N ARG A 59 -15.96 37.31 14.81
CA ARG A 59 -14.85 38.24 15.07
C ARG A 59 -14.61 39.17 13.88
N PRO A 60 -14.27 40.45 14.11
CA PRO A 60 -13.84 41.34 13.04
C PRO A 60 -12.44 40.93 12.58
N VAL A 61 -12.38 40.06 11.57
CA VAL A 61 -11.16 39.59 10.92
C VAL A 61 -11.24 39.86 9.42
N ALA A 62 -10.11 40.20 8.79
CA ALA A 62 -10.10 40.37 7.34
C ALA A 62 -10.42 39.04 6.65
N ALA A 63 -11.22 39.07 5.58
CA ALA A 63 -11.53 37.87 4.80
C ALA A 63 -10.25 37.20 4.26
N TYR A 64 -9.23 38.00 3.92
CA TYR A 64 -7.92 37.48 3.52
C TYR A 64 -7.18 36.76 4.66
N ASP A 65 -7.22 37.29 5.89
CA ASP A 65 -6.65 36.63 7.08
C ASP A 65 -7.41 35.35 7.46
N THR A 66 -8.69 35.29 7.11
CA THR A 66 -9.52 34.08 7.30
C THR A 66 -9.15 32.98 6.31
N ILE A 67 -8.70 33.34 5.10
CA ILE A 67 -8.28 32.39 4.06
C ILE A 67 -6.82 31.98 4.24
N CYS A 68 -5.94 32.94 4.48
CA CYS A 68 -4.48 32.75 4.48
C CYS A 68 -3.88 32.62 5.91
N GLY A 69 -4.72 32.71 6.94
CA GLY A 69 -4.31 32.76 8.35
C GLY A 69 -3.84 34.15 8.77
N PRO A 70 -3.88 34.49 10.07
CA PRO A 70 -3.55 35.82 10.54
C PRO A 70 -2.07 36.16 10.32
N GLY A 71 -1.77 37.46 10.16
CA GLY A 71 -0.40 37.96 10.05
C GLY A 71 0.37 37.37 8.86
N ASN A 72 -0.31 37.12 7.75
CA ASN A 72 0.25 36.51 6.53
C ASN A 72 1.04 37.50 5.65
N THR A 73 1.06 38.79 5.97
CA THR A 73 1.73 39.85 5.20
C THR A 73 3.10 40.23 5.80
N PRO A 74 4.00 40.89 5.04
CA PRO A 74 5.28 41.37 5.57
C PRO A 74 5.11 42.36 6.72
N SER A 75 4.07 43.18 6.70
CA SER A 75 3.77 44.17 7.74
C SER A 75 3.39 43.54 9.08
N GLY A 76 3.02 42.25 9.10
CA GLY A 76 2.74 41.53 10.33
C GLY A 76 3.98 41.21 11.18
N GLY A 77 5.19 41.38 10.64
CA GLY A 77 6.45 41.12 11.35
C GLY A 77 6.76 39.64 11.60
N TRP A 78 5.88 38.73 11.19
CA TRP A 78 6.04 37.29 11.41
C TRP A 78 6.97 36.65 10.38
N SER A 79 7.65 35.58 10.79
CA SER A 79 8.51 34.81 9.88
C SER A 79 7.69 33.80 9.05
N ILE A 80 8.12 33.62 7.81
CA ILE A 80 7.56 32.72 6.81
C ILE A 80 7.71 31.24 7.19
N PHE A 81 6.83 30.37 6.70
CA PHE A 81 7.02 28.93 6.88
C PHE A 81 8.08 28.38 5.93
N CYS A 82 8.86 27.41 6.43
CA CYS A 82 9.91 26.76 5.67
C CYS A 82 9.33 26.04 4.45
N ALA A 83 8.15 25.44 4.54
CA ALA A 83 7.51 24.82 3.37
C ALA A 83 7.32 25.79 2.19
N THR A 84 7.13 27.09 2.45
CA THR A 84 6.96 28.12 1.43
C THR A 84 8.28 28.42 0.68
N VAL A 85 9.41 28.43 1.39
CA VAL A 85 10.74 28.78 0.84
C VAL A 85 11.62 27.57 0.55
N ASN A 86 11.19 26.37 0.96
CA ASN A 86 11.96 25.12 0.90
C ASN A 86 11.28 24.06 0.01
N LYS A 87 10.72 24.50 -1.12
CA LYS A 87 10.09 23.59 -2.12
C LYS A 87 9.02 22.66 -1.52
N GLY A 88 8.25 23.14 -0.55
CA GLY A 88 7.22 22.38 0.17
C GLY A 88 7.71 21.63 1.40
N ALA A 89 9.02 21.54 1.65
CA ALA A 89 9.56 20.79 2.77
C ALA A 89 9.36 21.54 4.10
N ASN A 90 8.71 20.88 5.06
CA ASN A 90 8.54 21.34 6.42
C ASN A 90 9.78 21.03 7.29
N THR A 91 10.94 21.47 6.82
CA THR A 91 12.25 21.29 7.45
C THR A 91 13.07 22.56 7.34
N CYS A 92 14.08 22.71 8.20
CA CYS A 92 15.04 23.79 8.06
C CYS A 92 15.76 23.70 6.69
N PRO A 93 15.74 24.76 5.88
CA PRO A 93 16.46 24.81 4.61
C PRO A 93 17.97 24.62 4.79
N PRO A 94 18.70 24.23 3.73
CA PRO A 94 20.16 24.22 3.74
C PRO A 94 20.75 25.54 4.25
N GLY A 95 21.79 25.45 5.08
CA GLY A 95 22.38 26.63 5.72
C GLY A 95 21.54 27.22 6.86
N SER A 96 20.58 26.49 7.41
CA SER A 96 19.85 26.87 8.63
C SER A 96 19.71 25.68 9.58
N PHE A 97 19.35 25.94 10.84
CA PHE A 97 19.16 24.91 11.85
C PHE A 97 18.08 25.33 12.86
N ALA A 98 17.43 24.35 13.50
CA ALA A 98 16.44 24.62 14.53
C ALA A 98 17.13 25.23 15.77
N ALA A 99 16.72 26.43 16.18
CA ALA A 99 17.41 27.18 17.24
C ALA A 99 16.50 27.55 18.43
N GLY A 100 15.17 27.57 18.24
CA GLY A 100 14.20 27.91 19.26
C GLY A 100 12.80 27.41 18.92
N TRP A 101 11.94 27.25 19.92
CA TRP A 101 10.59 26.77 19.71
C TRP A 101 9.59 27.23 20.78
N TRP A 102 8.32 27.29 20.41
CA TRP A 102 7.22 27.50 21.35
C TRP A 102 6.02 26.65 20.96
N LYS A 103 5.07 26.49 21.88
CA LYS A 103 3.78 25.85 21.62
C LYS A 103 2.67 26.88 21.46
N ALA A 104 1.66 26.52 20.69
CA ALA A 104 0.41 27.25 20.54
C ALA A 104 -0.75 26.29 20.77
N ALA A 105 -1.65 26.63 21.69
CA ALA A 105 -2.82 25.82 22.02
C ALA A 105 -3.95 26.01 21.01
N GLY A 106 -4.84 25.01 20.90
CA GLY A 106 -6.09 25.14 20.14
C GLY A 106 -5.92 25.18 18.62
N SER A 107 -4.78 24.74 18.09
CA SER A 107 -4.45 24.86 16.67
C SER A 107 -5.31 23.92 15.81
N SER A 108 -6.06 24.47 14.86
CA SER A 108 -6.81 23.68 13.86
C SER A 108 -5.90 22.74 13.06
N TRP A 109 -4.66 23.16 12.80
CA TRP A 109 -3.63 22.36 12.11
C TRP A 109 -3.24 21.06 12.84
N CYS A 110 -3.50 20.97 14.16
CA CYS A 110 -3.22 19.79 14.99
C CYS A 110 -4.49 19.17 15.61
N GLY A 111 -5.65 19.41 14.98
CA GLY A 111 -6.94 18.91 15.44
C GLY A 111 -7.41 19.53 16.75
N GLY A 112 -7.08 20.80 17.00
CA GLY A 112 -7.39 21.51 18.25
C GLY A 112 -6.40 21.26 19.38
N GLY A 113 -5.35 20.46 19.14
CA GLY A 113 -4.27 20.22 20.10
C GLY A 113 -3.21 21.32 20.12
N TYR A 114 -2.09 21.02 20.80
CA TYR A 114 -0.89 21.85 20.72
C TYR A 114 -0.22 21.72 19.35
N ARG A 115 0.20 22.86 18.82
CA ARG A 115 1.13 22.97 17.70
C ARG A 115 2.45 23.51 18.21
N TYR A 116 3.55 22.96 17.72
CA TYR A 116 4.90 23.39 18.03
C TYR A 116 5.48 24.10 16.83
N ILE A 117 5.87 25.35 17.02
CA ILE A 117 6.50 26.18 15.98
C ILE A 117 7.98 26.25 16.33
N VAL A 118 8.82 25.96 15.35
CA VAL A 118 10.28 25.94 15.52
C VAL A 118 10.90 26.91 14.53
N ASP A 119 11.68 27.84 15.06
CA ASP A 119 12.46 28.77 14.25
C ASP A 119 13.72 28.05 13.73
N CYS A 120 13.87 28.07 12.41
CA CYS A 120 15.09 27.69 11.73
C CYS A 120 15.93 28.94 11.52
N ASN A 121 16.97 29.13 12.32
CA ASN A 121 17.89 30.26 12.18
C ASN A 121 18.94 29.97 11.12
N ALA A 122 19.30 31.00 10.36
CA ALA A 122 20.39 30.94 9.40
C ALA A 122 21.72 30.60 10.08
N THR A 123 22.65 30.05 9.32
CA THR A 123 24.05 29.88 9.76
C THR A 123 24.86 31.13 9.43
N CYS A 124 25.87 31.40 10.25
CA CYS A 124 26.84 32.47 10.02
C CYS A 124 27.90 31.98 9.02
N SER A 125 27.56 31.99 7.73
CA SER A 125 28.34 31.31 6.69
C SER A 125 29.37 32.20 5.99
N LYS A 126 29.21 33.52 6.07
CA LYS A 126 30.09 34.47 5.33
C LYS A 126 31.11 35.18 6.22
N CYS A 127 31.08 34.94 7.53
CA CYS A 127 32.00 35.54 8.49
C CYS A 127 32.48 34.49 9.50
N THR A 128 33.75 34.57 9.89
CA THR A 128 34.40 33.62 10.81
C THR A 128 34.49 34.14 12.25
N SER A 129 34.16 35.41 12.50
CA SER A 129 34.15 36.05 13.82
C SER A 129 33.07 37.13 13.88
N GLY A 130 32.56 37.43 15.09
CA GLY A 130 31.55 38.46 15.32
C GLY A 130 30.19 37.86 15.65
N CYS A 131 29.93 37.70 16.94
CA CYS A 131 28.64 37.31 17.47
C CYS A 131 28.30 38.21 18.65
N SER A 132 27.17 38.91 18.56
CA SER A 132 26.63 39.72 19.65
C SER A 132 25.25 39.17 19.97
N ASP A 133 24.98 38.90 21.26
CA ASP A 133 23.72 38.32 21.72
C ASP A 133 23.32 37.03 20.95
N HIS A 134 24.31 36.18 20.68
CA HIS A 134 24.17 34.93 19.91
C HIS A 134 23.75 35.10 18.44
N ILE A 135 23.74 36.32 17.91
CA ILE A 135 23.44 36.62 16.51
C ILE A 135 24.67 37.23 15.81
N CYS A 136 25.03 36.70 14.64
CA CYS A 136 26.04 37.33 13.77
C CYS A 136 25.44 38.46 12.94
N ASP A 137 26.32 39.34 12.45
CA ASP A 137 25.95 40.44 11.55
C ASP A 137 25.12 39.93 10.35
N SER A 138 24.11 40.70 9.93
CA SER A 138 23.19 40.31 8.85
C SER A 138 23.86 40.07 7.52
N ARG A 139 25.00 40.71 7.24
CA ARG A 139 25.83 40.41 6.06
C ARG A 139 26.44 39.01 6.10
N CYS A 140 26.53 38.41 7.29
CA CYS A 140 27.12 37.09 7.53
C CYS A 140 26.12 35.94 7.38
N TRP A 141 24.81 36.23 7.32
CA TRP A 141 23.77 35.23 7.24
C TRP A 141 23.86 34.44 5.92
N SER A 142 23.56 33.14 6.01
CA SER A 142 23.42 32.24 4.84
C SER A 142 22.23 32.56 3.94
N CYS A 143 21.46 33.58 4.29
CA CYS A 143 20.30 34.05 3.53
C CYS A 143 20.22 35.58 3.55
N SER A 144 19.18 36.14 2.95
CA SER A 144 18.98 37.59 2.85
C SER A 144 17.52 37.95 3.11
N CYS A 145 17.32 39.09 3.76
CA CYS A 145 15.99 39.57 4.10
C CYS A 145 15.14 39.72 2.84
N SER A 146 14.00 39.03 2.83
CA SER A 146 12.98 39.07 1.79
C SER A 146 11.63 38.74 2.42
N HIS A 147 10.61 38.57 1.60
CA HIS A 147 9.30 38.12 2.06
C HIS A 147 8.68 37.16 1.05
N GLY A 148 7.69 36.40 1.49
CA GLY A 148 6.96 35.50 0.61
C GLY A 148 6.27 36.24 -0.53
N SER A 149 6.02 35.52 -1.62
CA SER A 149 5.37 36.07 -2.80
C SER A 149 3.92 36.46 -2.50
N THR A 150 3.49 37.61 -3.03
CA THR A 150 2.08 38.06 -2.99
C THR A 150 1.11 37.11 -3.69
N ALA A 151 1.64 36.19 -4.51
CA ALA A 151 0.87 35.12 -5.13
C ALA A 151 0.56 33.95 -4.18
N THR A 152 1.09 33.96 -2.96
CA THR A 152 0.91 32.90 -1.96
C THR A 152 0.22 33.44 -0.71
N CYS A 153 -0.43 32.54 0.05
CA CYS A 153 -1.02 32.87 1.35
C CYS A 153 0.00 33.05 2.48
N ASP A 154 1.30 32.97 2.21
CA ASP A 154 2.35 33.12 3.23
C ASP A 154 3.39 34.14 2.76
N GLN A 155 3.00 35.42 2.81
CA GLN A 155 3.83 36.58 2.40
C GLN A 155 4.70 37.12 3.54
N ARG A 156 4.90 36.31 4.59
CA ARG A 156 5.65 36.68 5.80
C ARG A 156 7.14 36.92 5.52
N LEU A 157 7.83 37.49 6.49
CA LEU A 157 9.25 37.84 6.38
C LEU A 157 10.13 36.58 6.34
N ASN A 158 11.13 36.59 5.47
CA ASN A 158 12.16 35.57 5.33
C ASN A 158 13.50 36.19 5.68
N CYS A 159 14.23 35.65 6.67
CA CYS A 159 15.55 36.15 7.04
C CYS A 159 15.62 37.64 7.39
N CYS A 160 14.60 38.19 8.06
CA CYS A 160 14.59 39.60 8.50
C CYS A 160 14.59 39.75 10.02
N ASN A 161 14.12 38.73 10.74
CA ASN A 161 13.97 38.78 12.19
C ASN A 161 15.24 38.24 12.87
N ALA A 162 15.90 39.06 13.68
CA ALA A 162 17.16 38.73 14.34
C ALA A 162 16.95 38.42 15.83
N PHE A 163 16.58 37.18 16.14
CA PHE A 163 16.50 36.72 17.53
C PHE A 163 16.69 35.20 17.61
N ARG A 164 16.98 34.71 18.83
CA ARG A 164 17.10 33.28 19.14
C ARG A 164 16.64 33.00 20.57
N TYR A 165 15.73 32.03 20.73
CA TYR A 165 15.25 31.60 22.05
C TYR A 165 16.21 30.65 22.79
N GLY A 166 17.12 29.97 22.07
CA GLY A 166 18.18 29.17 22.68
C GLY A 166 17.74 27.82 23.25
N GLN A 167 16.63 27.27 22.78
CA GLN A 167 16.11 25.97 23.25
C GLN A 167 16.55 24.79 22.38
N CYS A 168 17.00 25.02 21.15
CA CYS A 168 17.44 23.98 20.24
C CYS A 168 18.89 24.23 19.79
N ASN A 169 19.62 23.15 19.58
CA ASN A 169 21.02 23.14 19.13
C ASN A 169 21.88 24.15 19.92
N THR A 170 21.79 24.09 21.25
CA THR A 170 22.42 25.04 22.17
C THR A 170 23.94 25.05 22.10
N GLN A 171 24.55 23.98 21.58
CA GLN A 171 25.98 23.91 21.29
C GLN A 171 26.45 24.91 20.23
N VAL A 172 25.54 25.37 19.35
CA VAL A 172 25.87 26.41 18.36
C VAL A 172 25.83 27.74 19.08
N SER A 173 26.96 28.41 19.24
CA SER A 173 27.05 29.68 20.00
C SER A 173 26.53 30.88 19.22
N CYS A 174 26.60 30.83 17.89
CA CYS A 174 26.22 31.93 17.00
C CYS A 174 25.29 31.50 15.87
N SER A 175 24.22 32.25 15.65
CA SER A 175 23.25 32.04 14.57
C SER A 175 23.03 33.32 13.75
N GLY A 176 22.49 33.20 12.55
CA GLY A 176 21.91 34.32 11.84
C GLY A 176 20.44 34.55 12.23
N GLY A 177 19.77 35.43 11.48
CA GLY A 177 18.34 35.68 11.65
C GLY A 177 17.47 34.45 11.37
N VAL A 178 16.20 34.52 11.78
CA VAL A 178 15.20 33.47 11.53
C VAL A 178 15.00 33.35 10.02
N HIS A 179 15.45 32.24 9.46
CA HIS A 179 15.30 31.94 8.05
C HIS A 179 13.83 31.67 7.75
N CYS A 180 13.24 30.74 8.48
CA CYS A 180 11.83 30.38 8.35
C CYS A 180 11.38 29.61 9.59
N ARG A 181 10.11 29.25 9.62
CA ARG A 181 9.49 28.44 10.66
C ARG A 181 9.04 27.11 10.12
N LEU A 182 9.31 26.04 10.83
CA LEU A 182 8.67 24.76 10.59
C LEU A 182 7.66 24.48 11.72
N VAL A 183 6.76 23.52 11.49
CA VAL A 183 5.72 23.18 12.46
C VAL A 183 5.56 21.69 12.68
N SER A 184 5.12 21.30 13.87
CA SER A 184 4.81 19.92 14.21
C SER A 184 3.67 19.85 15.22
N CYS A 185 2.93 18.74 15.22
CA CYS A 185 1.96 18.40 16.26
C CYS A 185 2.58 17.56 17.39
N VAL A 186 3.89 17.31 17.32
CA VAL A 186 4.68 16.57 18.32
C VAL A 186 5.82 17.47 18.81
N PRO A 187 6.15 17.45 20.12
CA PRO A 187 7.16 18.33 20.67
C PRO A 187 8.56 18.17 20.02
N PRO A 188 9.29 19.26 19.78
CA PRO A 188 10.56 19.22 19.06
C PRO A 188 11.69 18.48 19.75
N TYR A 189 11.67 18.41 21.08
CA TYR A 189 12.64 17.63 21.84
C TYR A 189 12.54 16.10 21.61
N GLN A 190 11.53 15.62 20.88
CA GLN A 190 11.41 14.20 20.51
C GLN A 190 12.14 13.85 19.21
N TRP A 191 12.47 14.84 18.37
CA TRP A 191 13.00 14.61 17.02
C TRP A 191 14.14 15.56 16.63
N GLU A 192 14.47 16.51 17.47
CA GLU A 192 15.57 17.47 17.32
C GLU A 192 16.27 17.65 18.65
N ARG A 193 17.51 18.14 18.62
CA ARG A 193 18.27 18.45 19.83
C ARG A 193 17.73 19.71 20.50
N CYS A 194 16.61 19.59 21.18
CA CYS A 194 15.95 20.66 21.91
C CYS A 194 15.77 20.33 23.39
N THR A 195 15.80 21.36 24.23
CA THR A 195 15.42 21.28 25.65
C THR A 195 13.91 21.14 25.78
N THR A 196 13.46 20.64 26.94
CA THR A 196 12.03 20.56 27.30
C THR A 196 11.43 21.88 27.79
N THR A 197 12.25 22.92 27.96
CA THR A 197 11.79 24.29 28.29
C THR A 197 10.81 24.78 27.24
N SER A 198 9.56 25.03 27.65
CA SER A 198 8.47 25.41 26.75
C SER A 198 8.14 26.90 26.88
N PHE A 199 8.20 27.62 25.77
CA PHE A 199 7.54 28.91 25.60
C PHE A 199 6.16 28.72 24.96
N SER A 200 5.28 29.72 25.06
CA SER A 200 3.94 29.68 24.49
C SER A 200 3.61 31.00 23.77
N ASP A 201 3.01 30.91 22.58
CA ASP A 201 2.43 32.05 21.86
C ASP A 201 1.24 31.60 21.00
N ASP A 202 0.05 31.68 21.57
CA ASP A 202 -1.19 31.21 20.95
C ASP A 202 -1.63 32.05 19.75
N ARG A 203 -1.03 33.23 19.52
CA ARG A 203 -1.30 34.03 18.30
C ARG A 203 -0.88 33.29 17.04
N THR A 204 0.04 32.33 17.18
CA THR A 204 0.59 31.53 16.07
C THR A 204 -0.17 30.23 15.81
N ALA A 205 -1.22 29.92 16.59
CA ALA A 205 -1.98 28.68 16.46
C ALA A 205 -2.48 28.44 15.03
N GLU A 206 -2.98 29.51 14.40
CA GLU A 206 -3.60 29.46 13.06
C GLU A 206 -2.71 29.99 11.93
N HIS A 207 -1.44 30.31 12.19
CA HIS A 207 -0.51 30.68 11.12
C HIS A 207 -0.31 29.51 10.17
N SER A 208 -0.53 29.66 8.87
CA SER A 208 -0.36 28.54 7.94
C SER A 208 0.34 28.95 6.65
N SER A 209 0.62 27.94 5.83
CA SER A 209 1.13 28.07 4.47
C SER A 209 0.37 27.08 3.58
N PRO A 210 0.06 27.46 2.32
CA PRO A 210 -0.59 26.56 1.37
C PRO A 210 0.27 25.34 1.00
N TYR A 211 1.55 25.36 1.38
CA TYR A 211 2.48 24.25 1.18
C TYR A 211 2.55 23.27 2.36
N LEU A 212 1.90 23.58 3.48
CA LEU A 212 1.74 22.65 4.59
C LEU A 212 0.52 21.75 4.36
N PRO A 213 0.56 20.47 4.76
CA PRO A 213 -0.61 19.62 4.71
C PRO A 213 -1.67 20.14 5.70
N GLN A 214 -2.93 20.26 5.26
CA GLN A 214 -4.03 20.67 6.13
C GLN A 214 -4.39 19.55 7.10
N TRP A 215 -5.06 19.89 8.20
CA TRP A 215 -5.59 18.87 9.12
C TRP A 215 -6.67 18.04 8.44
N GLY A 216 -6.65 16.73 8.66
CA GLY A 216 -7.52 15.75 8.03
C GLY A 216 -7.03 14.33 8.31
N PRO A 217 -7.59 13.31 7.65
CA PRO A 217 -7.23 11.90 7.89
C PRO A 217 -5.72 11.64 7.79
N ILE A 218 -5.06 12.18 6.75
CA ILE A 218 -3.62 12.03 6.54
C ILE A 218 -2.81 12.62 7.69
N SER A 219 -3.03 13.89 8.03
CA SER A 219 -2.26 14.58 9.08
C SER A 219 -2.57 14.03 10.48
N SER A 220 -3.80 13.55 10.70
CA SER A 220 -4.20 12.86 11.93
C SER A 220 -3.47 11.52 12.08
N HIS A 221 -3.41 10.72 11.02
CA HIS A 221 -2.66 9.47 10.99
C HIS A 221 -1.16 9.70 11.17
N TYR A 222 -0.61 10.68 10.45
CA TYR A 222 0.78 11.09 10.60
C TYR A 222 1.14 11.48 12.04
N LYS A 223 0.26 12.24 12.73
CA LYS A 223 0.43 12.56 14.15
C LYS A 223 0.38 11.31 15.01
N ALA A 224 -0.52 10.37 14.74
CA ALA A 224 -0.62 9.10 15.48
C ALA A 224 0.65 8.24 15.34
N LEU A 225 1.33 8.32 14.18
CA LEU A 225 2.64 7.68 13.96
C LEU A 225 3.81 8.37 14.68
N GLY A 226 3.60 9.56 15.26
CA GLY A 226 4.64 10.37 15.89
C GLY A 226 5.09 11.58 15.08
N ASP A 227 4.35 11.97 14.04
CA ASP A 227 4.68 13.09 13.15
C ASP A 227 6.12 12.91 12.63
N ARG A 228 6.97 13.92 12.70
CA ARG A 228 8.33 13.88 12.17
C ARG A 228 9.31 13.10 13.05
N ALA A 229 8.91 12.70 14.25
CA ALA A 229 9.65 11.70 15.04
C ALA A 229 9.43 10.29 14.49
N SER A 230 8.38 10.08 13.67
CA SER A 230 8.14 8.82 13.00
C SER A 230 9.16 8.55 11.90
N TRP A 231 9.20 7.30 11.45
CA TRP A 231 10.06 6.86 10.34
C TRP A 231 9.78 7.59 9.02
N LEU A 232 8.62 8.22 8.84
CA LEU A 232 8.28 8.98 7.62
C LEU A 232 9.15 10.24 7.45
N GLY A 233 9.61 10.83 8.56
CA GLY A 233 10.26 12.13 8.56
C GLY A 233 9.28 13.26 8.17
N ALA A 234 9.82 14.42 7.82
CA ALA A 234 9.02 15.62 7.56
C ALA A 234 8.20 15.53 6.26
N SER A 235 7.09 16.28 6.21
CA SER A 235 6.31 16.48 4.99
C SER A 235 7.08 17.28 3.94
N LEU A 236 6.88 16.92 2.67
CA LEU A 236 7.53 17.54 1.50
C LEU A 236 6.54 18.34 0.64
N GLY A 237 5.39 18.69 1.20
CA GLY A 237 4.40 19.54 0.55
C GLY A 237 2.99 19.34 1.10
N PRO A 238 2.00 19.96 0.43
CA PRO A 238 0.62 19.89 0.84
C PRO A 238 -0.03 18.56 0.45
N VAL A 239 -1.29 18.39 0.86
CA VAL A 239 -2.17 17.34 0.36
C VAL A 239 -2.32 17.49 -1.15
N ARG A 240 -2.17 16.40 -1.89
CA ARG A 240 -2.28 16.33 -3.36
C ARG A 240 -3.28 15.27 -3.76
N VAL A 241 -3.92 15.46 -4.90
CA VAL A 241 -4.69 14.42 -5.59
C VAL A 241 -3.75 13.71 -6.57
N PRO A 242 -3.70 12.36 -6.61
CA PRO A 242 -2.96 11.64 -7.65
C PRO A 242 -3.38 12.09 -9.05
N ASN A 243 -2.41 12.29 -9.94
CA ASN A 243 -2.70 12.63 -11.34
C ASN A 243 -2.78 11.37 -12.19
N ASP A 244 -3.70 10.49 -11.82
CA ASP A 244 -3.84 9.11 -12.33
C ASP A 244 -5.11 8.91 -13.17
N GLY A 245 -5.90 9.97 -13.40
CA GLY A 245 -7.16 9.91 -14.13
C GLY A 245 -8.35 9.36 -13.32
N ILE A 246 -8.10 8.63 -12.23
CA ILE A 246 -9.11 8.06 -11.33
C ILE A 246 -9.49 9.04 -10.22
N ARG A 247 -8.50 9.72 -9.62
CA ARG A 247 -8.67 10.79 -8.61
C ARG A 247 -9.58 10.42 -7.42
N ARG A 248 -9.54 9.15 -6.98
CA ARG A 248 -10.35 8.61 -5.86
C ARG A 248 -9.84 8.98 -4.46
N GLY A 249 -8.61 9.49 -4.34
CA GLY A 249 -7.99 9.74 -3.05
C GLY A 249 -7.06 10.94 -3.05
N THR A 250 -6.46 11.18 -1.89
CA THR A 250 -5.44 12.19 -1.68
C THR A 250 -4.19 11.58 -1.06
N TYR A 251 -3.07 12.28 -1.12
CA TYR A 251 -1.84 11.86 -0.49
C TYR A 251 -0.99 13.04 -0.04
N VAL A 252 -0.08 12.78 0.91
CA VAL A 252 1.03 13.66 1.24
C VAL A 252 2.33 12.88 1.07
N LYS A 253 3.33 13.53 0.47
CA LYS A 253 4.69 12.99 0.37
C LYS A 253 5.49 13.41 1.61
N TYR A 254 6.22 12.46 2.18
CA TYR A 254 7.16 12.63 3.28
C TYR A 254 8.58 12.26 2.81
N GLN A 255 9.57 12.51 3.65
CA GLN A 255 10.98 12.21 3.33
C GLN A 255 11.19 10.74 2.97
N ASN A 256 10.60 9.82 3.76
CA ASN A 256 10.85 8.38 3.63
C ASN A 256 9.61 7.58 3.18
N GLY A 257 8.56 8.26 2.71
CA GLY A 257 7.34 7.60 2.30
C GLY A 257 6.20 8.54 1.97
N PHE A 258 5.00 7.98 2.00
CA PHE A 258 3.76 8.63 1.63
C PHE A 258 2.67 8.21 2.60
N ILE A 259 1.69 9.06 2.81
CA ILE A 259 0.41 8.64 3.39
C ILE A 259 -0.66 8.93 2.35
N TYR A 260 -1.46 7.91 2.04
CA TYR A 260 -2.60 7.98 1.14
C TYR A 260 -3.88 7.86 1.94
N ASP A 261 -4.93 8.53 1.49
CA ASP A 261 -6.26 8.48 2.08
C ASP A 261 -7.32 8.44 0.97
N THR A 262 -8.38 7.67 1.17
CA THR A 262 -9.56 7.69 0.30
C THR A 262 -10.81 7.76 1.19
N PRO A 263 -11.97 8.23 0.68
CA PRO A 263 -13.20 8.23 1.47
C PRO A 263 -13.63 6.83 1.97
N THR A 264 -13.13 5.76 1.33
CA THR A 264 -13.49 4.37 1.61
C THR A 264 -12.43 3.59 2.37
N THR A 265 -11.20 4.09 2.49
CA THR A 265 -10.08 3.42 3.15
C THR A 265 -9.47 4.35 4.19
N SER A 266 -9.03 3.82 5.33
CA SER A 266 -8.30 4.62 6.30
C SER A 266 -6.99 5.16 5.73
N ALA A 267 -6.58 6.35 6.19
CA ALA A 267 -5.28 6.91 5.90
C ALA A 267 -4.17 5.88 6.21
N SER A 268 -3.33 5.59 5.22
CA SER A 268 -2.37 4.49 5.25
C SER A 268 -1.00 4.95 4.79
N ALA A 269 0.02 4.70 5.63
CA ALA A 269 1.40 4.99 5.38
C ALA A 269 2.07 3.89 4.54
N VAL A 270 2.84 4.32 3.55
CA VAL A 270 3.59 3.49 2.63
C VAL A 270 5.04 3.98 2.59
N THR A 271 6.00 3.10 2.87
CA THR A 271 7.43 3.45 2.78
C THR A 271 7.82 3.78 1.33
N ALA A 272 8.89 4.57 1.13
CA ALA A 272 9.40 4.87 -0.21
C ALA A 272 9.75 3.60 -1.01
N PHE A 273 10.26 2.56 -0.35
CA PHE A 273 10.53 1.26 -0.96
C PHE A 273 9.25 0.58 -1.48
N VAL A 274 8.25 0.39 -0.60
CA VAL A 274 6.98 -0.23 -0.96
C VAL A 274 6.26 0.58 -2.04
N TRP A 275 6.34 1.92 -1.95
CA TRP A 275 5.81 2.81 -2.97
C TRP A 275 6.47 2.59 -4.33
N GLY A 276 7.79 2.37 -4.39
CA GLY A 276 8.50 2.06 -5.63
C GLY A 276 7.98 0.77 -6.29
N VAL A 277 7.80 -0.30 -5.51
CA VAL A 277 7.22 -1.57 -5.99
C VAL A 277 5.78 -1.40 -6.47
N TRP A 278 4.97 -0.66 -5.69
CA TRP A 278 3.58 -0.38 -6.03
C TRP A 278 3.45 0.50 -7.28
N ALA A 279 4.27 1.53 -7.42
CA ALA A 279 4.32 2.39 -8.60
C ALA A 279 4.72 1.61 -9.85
N GLY A 280 5.69 0.70 -9.74
CA GLY A 280 6.03 -0.25 -10.81
C GLY A 280 4.89 -1.21 -11.19
N SER A 281 3.91 -1.39 -10.30
CA SER A 281 2.69 -2.18 -10.54
C SER A 281 1.50 -1.33 -11.00
N GLY A 282 1.73 -0.09 -11.45
CA GLY A 282 0.71 0.85 -11.93
C GLY A 282 0.14 1.80 -10.87
N GLY A 283 0.64 1.73 -9.63
CA GLY A 283 0.21 2.61 -8.53
C GLY A 283 -1.30 2.54 -8.28
N THR A 284 -1.91 3.70 -8.05
CA THR A 284 -3.35 3.86 -7.75
C THR A 284 -4.30 3.43 -8.88
N SER A 285 -3.80 3.37 -10.12
CA SER A 285 -4.54 2.85 -11.29
C SER A 285 -4.19 1.41 -11.64
N GLY A 286 -3.23 0.82 -10.93
CA GLY A 286 -2.78 -0.53 -11.12
C GLY A 286 -3.67 -1.57 -10.44
N VAL A 287 -3.25 -2.82 -10.57
CA VAL A 287 -3.97 -4.01 -10.06
C VAL A 287 -4.17 -4.03 -8.55
N LEU A 288 -3.36 -3.27 -7.81
CA LEU A 288 -3.44 -3.21 -6.35
C LEU A 288 -4.43 -2.15 -5.85
N GLY A 289 -4.67 -1.07 -6.59
CA GLY A 289 -5.44 0.08 -6.09
C GLY A 289 -4.74 0.80 -4.93
N TYR A 290 -5.52 1.44 -4.05
CA TYR A 290 -5.02 2.22 -2.91
C TYR A 290 -4.58 1.33 -1.73
N PRO A 291 -3.63 1.77 -0.89
CA PRO A 291 -3.31 1.09 0.37
C PRO A 291 -4.50 1.15 1.33
N THR A 292 -4.72 0.08 2.09
CA THR A 292 -5.89 -0.05 2.98
C THR A 292 -5.55 -0.04 4.47
N ALA A 293 -4.28 -0.28 4.80
CA ALA A 293 -3.71 -0.10 6.12
C ALA A 293 -2.19 0.07 6.01
N ASP A 294 -1.55 0.46 7.12
CA ASP A 294 -0.10 0.50 7.25
C ASP A 294 0.55 -0.88 7.07
N LYS A 295 1.84 -0.88 6.74
CA LYS A 295 2.66 -2.09 6.70
C LYS A 295 2.67 -2.77 8.06
N THR A 296 2.24 -4.03 8.10
CA THR A 296 2.38 -4.89 9.27
C THR A 296 3.75 -5.58 9.22
N THR A 297 4.50 -5.53 10.31
CA THR A 297 5.81 -6.19 10.48
C THR A 297 5.75 -7.22 11.60
N GLY A 298 6.72 -8.14 11.66
CA GLY A 298 6.75 -9.18 12.69
C GLY A 298 5.81 -10.34 12.40
N LEU A 299 5.48 -10.55 11.12
CA LEU A 299 4.79 -11.75 10.68
C LEU A 299 5.73 -12.97 10.78
N LYS A 300 5.17 -14.15 10.60
CA LYS A 300 5.89 -15.44 10.60
C LYS A 300 7.19 -15.36 9.77
N ASP A 301 8.24 -16.03 10.21
CA ASP A 301 9.54 -16.07 9.52
C ASP A 301 10.15 -14.69 9.22
N GLY A 302 9.88 -13.71 10.10
CA GLY A 302 10.39 -12.34 9.99
C GLY A 302 9.72 -11.49 8.90
N GLY A 303 8.55 -11.91 8.42
CA GLY A 303 7.90 -11.24 7.30
C GLY A 303 7.18 -9.93 7.62
N TRP A 304 6.79 -9.25 6.54
CA TRP A 304 5.99 -8.04 6.56
C TRP A 304 5.04 -8.00 5.39
N LEU A 305 3.92 -7.29 5.55
CA LEU A 305 2.87 -7.16 4.54
C LEU A 305 2.30 -5.74 4.53
N GLN A 306 2.24 -5.12 3.35
CA GLN A 306 1.45 -3.92 3.10
C GLN A 306 0.17 -4.31 2.34
N PRO A 307 -1.02 -4.12 2.92
CA PRO A 307 -2.28 -4.43 2.26
C PRO A 307 -2.76 -3.28 1.35
N PHE A 308 -3.39 -3.66 0.25
CA PHE A 308 -4.02 -2.78 -0.73
C PHE A 308 -5.44 -3.28 -1.06
N GLU A 309 -6.24 -2.49 -1.76
CA GLU A 309 -7.62 -2.84 -2.15
C GLU A 309 -7.68 -4.19 -2.89
N GLY A 310 -6.82 -4.37 -3.90
CA GLY A 310 -6.79 -5.54 -4.78
C GLY A 310 -5.78 -6.61 -4.40
N GLY A 311 -5.00 -6.44 -3.33
CA GLY A 311 -3.85 -7.31 -3.07
C GLY A 311 -2.99 -6.91 -1.88
N CYS A 312 -1.75 -7.38 -1.91
CA CYS A 312 -0.71 -6.98 -0.97
C CYS A 312 0.66 -6.97 -1.64
N ILE A 313 1.57 -6.22 -1.03
CA ILE A 313 3.02 -6.34 -1.22
C ILE A 313 3.57 -6.99 0.04
N VAL A 314 4.32 -8.07 -0.09
CA VAL A 314 4.71 -8.92 1.03
C VAL A 314 6.11 -9.47 0.84
N ASP A 315 6.82 -9.69 1.94
CA ASP A 315 8.13 -10.34 1.97
C ASP A 315 8.37 -11.09 3.29
N SER A 316 9.42 -11.91 3.32
CA SER A 316 9.96 -12.64 4.48
C SER A 316 11.48 -12.69 4.43
N ALA A 317 12.12 -13.14 5.52
CA ALA A 317 13.58 -13.25 5.54
C ALA A 317 14.14 -14.27 4.52
N SER A 318 13.31 -15.17 4.00
CA SER A 318 13.69 -16.25 3.07
C SER A 318 13.18 -16.04 1.64
N THR A 319 12.44 -14.97 1.39
CA THR A 319 11.86 -14.65 0.08
C THR A 319 12.39 -13.31 -0.44
N THR A 320 11.86 -12.89 -1.59
CA THR A 320 12.04 -11.53 -2.10
C THR A 320 10.68 -10.83 -2.09
N THR A 321 10.68 -9.50 -2.16
CA THR A 321 9.43 -8.73 -2.14
C THR A 321 8.55 -9.10 -3.33
N GLN A 322 7.36 -9.64 -3.06
CA GLN A 322 6.41 -10.07 -4.07
C GLN A 322 5.09 -9.30 -3.99
N VAL A 323 4.46 -9.19 -5.15
CA VAL A 323 3.09 -8.66 -5.28
C VAL A 323 2.12 -9.83 -5.42
N VAL A 324 1.11 -9.89 -4.56
CA VAL A 324 0.03 -10.88 -4.63
C VAL A 324 -1.28 -10.10 -4.79
N TRP A 325 -2.01 -10.34 -5.88
CA TRP A 325 -3.17 -9.50 -6.26
C TRP A 325 -4.26 -10.32 -6.95
N GLY A 326 -5.47 -9.77 -7.03
CA GLY A 326 -6.60 -10.40 -7.71
C GLY A 326 -6.98 -11.75 -7.09
N TYR A 327 -7.30 -12.73 -7.93
CA TYR A 327 -7.73 -14.05 -7.44
C TYR A 327 -6.66 -14.78 -6.63
N ARG A 328 -5.37 -14.56 -6.93
CA ARG A 328 -4.25 -15.10 -6.13
C ARG A 328 -4.31 -14.64 -4.68
N TRP A 329 -4.59 -13.35 -4.50
CA TRP A 329 -4.74 -12.75 -3.18
C TRP A 329 -5.94 -13.32 -2.45
N THR A 330 -7.09 -13.44 -3.13
CA THR A 330 -8.30 -14.04 -2.57
C THR A 330 -8.04 -15.47 -2.07
N VAL A 331 -7.43 -16.31 -2.90
CA VAL A 331 -7.15 -17.71 -2.58
C VAL A 331 -6.08 -17.84 -1.50
N TRP A 332 -4.97 -17.11 -1.59
CA TRP A 332 -3.91 -17.16 -0.58
C TRP A 332 -4.42 -16.70 0.79
N LYS A 333 -5.24 -15.64 0.83
CA LYS A 333 -5.90 -15.16 2.05
C LYS A 333 -6.82 -16.22 2.65
N ALA A 334 -7.66 -16.86 1.85
CA ALA A 334 -8.55 -17.93 2.30
C ALA A 334 -7.78 -19.16 2.81
N ASN A 335 -6.56 -19.39 2.32
CA ASN A 335 -5.69 -20.49 2.76
C ASN A 335 -4.80 -20.12 3.96
N GLY A 336 -5.06 -19.00 4.65
CA GLY A 336 -4.33 -18.62 5.86
C GLY A 336 -3.04 -17.81 5.63
N ARG A 337 -2.81 -17.32 4.40
CA ARG A 337 -1.64 -16.53 4.00
C ARG A 337 -0.31 -17.21 4.40
N GLU A 338 0.61 -16.49 5.03
CA GLU A 338 1.91 -16.99 5.50
C GLU A 338 1.79 -18.10 6.56
N ASN A 339 0.70 -18.10 7.32
CA ASN A 339 0.41 -19.15 8.30
C ASN A 339 -0.23 -20.39 7.66
N GLY A 340 -0.60 -20.28 6.39
CA GLY A 340 -1.21 -21.33 5.59
C GLY A 340 -0.24 -22.36 5.06
N VAL A 341 -0.82 -23.36 4.37
CA VAL A 341 -0.07 -24.46 3.74
C VAL A 341 0.91 -24.01 2.66
N LEU A 342 0.67 -22.85 2.04
CA LEU A 342 1.50 -22.32 0.95
C LEU A 342 2.76 -21.58 1.45
N GLY A 343 2.70 -20.95 2.62
CA GLY A 343 3.74 -20.02 3.09
C GLY A 343 3.76 -18.71 2.30
N TYR A 344 4.93 -18.06 2.25
CA TYR A 344 5.16 -16.82 1.51
C TYR A 344 5.27 -17.04 -0.01
N PRO A 345 4.89 -16.05 -0.84
CA PRO A 345 5.17 -16.08 -2.27
C PRO A 345 6.68 -16.04 -2.54
N THR A 346 7.15 -16.84 -3.49
CA THR A 346 8.56 -16.92 -3.88
C THR A 346 8.83 -16.30 -5.25
N ALA A 347 7.78 -16.09 -6.05
CA ALA A 347 7.86 -15.46 -7.36
C ALA A 347 6.62 -14.62 -7.66
N GLY A 348 6.75 -13.75 -8.66
CA GLY A 348 5.68 -12.89 -9.13
C GLY A 348 4.62 -13.66 -9.91
N TYR A 349 3.64 -12.92 -10.43
CA TYR A 349 2.72 -13.42 -11.45
C TYR A 349 3.49 -13.88 -12.70
N VAL A 350 3.19 -15.08 -13.19
CA VAL A 350 3.68 -15.58 -14.47
C VAL A 350 2.48 -15.88 -15.37
N ASP A 351 2.44 -15.20 -16.52
CA ASP A 351 1.51 -15.53 -17.60
C ASP A 351 1.99 -16.80 -18.30
N LEU A 352 1.12 -17.81 -18.36
CA LEU A 352 1.39 -19.08 -19.04
C LEU A 352 0.75 -19.14 -20.43
N GLY A 353 0.11 -18.06 -20.88
CA GLY A 353 -0.59 -17.96 -22.16
C GLY A 353 -2.02 -18.48 -22.11
N SER A 354 -2.83 -18.10 -23.10
CA SER A 354 -4.23 -18.54 -23.25
C SER A 354 -5.11 -18.30 -22.00
N GLY A 355 -4.80 -17.25 -21.24
CA GLY A 355 -5.50 -16.90 -19.99
C GLY A 355 -5.07 -17.69 -18.76
N ALA A 356 -4.12 -18.63 -18.90
CA ALA A 356 -3.56 -19.37 -17.77
C ALA A 356 -2.45 -18.59 -17.07
N TRP A 357 -2.31 -18.77 -15.76
CA TRP A 357 -1.27 -18.11 -14.97
C TRP A 357 -0.90 -18.93 -13.75
N ILE A 358 0.29 -18.67 -13.21
CA ILE A 358 0.76 -19.28 -11.97
C ILE A 358 1.45 -18.26 -11.07
N GLN A 359 1.34 -18.46 -9.77
CA GLN A 359 2.20 -17.82 -8.78
C GLN A 359 2.75 -18.86 -7.82
N ALA A 360 4.07 -18.89 -7.67
CA ALA A 360 4.77 -19.81 -6.79
C ALA A 360 4.86 -19.26 -5.35
N PHE A 361 4.77 -20.18 -4.41
CA PHE A 361 4.90 -19.98 -2.97
C PHE A 361 5.91 -20.99 -2.42
N GLN A 362 6.38 -20.80 -1.19
CA GLN A 362 7.40 -21.65 -0.57
C GLN A 362 7.08 -23.14 -0.68
N ASN A 363 5.83 -23.52 -0.41
CA ASN A 363 5.41 -24.91 -0.33
C ASN A 363 4.45 -25.34 -1.45
N GLY A 364 4.27 -24.51 -2.49
CA GLY A 364 3.24 -24.76 -3.49
C GLY A 364 3.09 -23.69 -4.53
N CYS A 365 1.96 -23.71 -5.21
CA CYS A 365 1.54 -22.67 -6.13
C CYS A 365 0.04 -22.45 -6.10
N ILE A 366 -0.37 -21.28 -6.57
CA ILE A 366 -1.72 -21.02 -7.03
C ILE A 366 -1.64 -20.90 -8.56
N VAL A 367 -2.47 -21.65 -9.27
CA VAL A 367 -2.47 -21.72 -10.73
C VAL A 367 -3.90 -21.66 -11.25
N ASP A 368 -4.13 -21.00 -12.37
CA ASP A 368 -5.41 -20.99 -13.08
C ASP A 368 -5.19 -21.32 -14.55
N SER A 369 -6.20 -21.92 -15.16
CA SER A 369 -6.29 -22.09 -16.61
C SER A 369 -7.75 -22.01 -17.04
N THR A 370 -7.97 -21.62 -18.29
CA THR A 370 -9.31 -21.59 -18.91
C THR A 370 -10.02 -22.95 -18.88
N ALA A 371 -9.29 -24.04 -18.72
CA ALA A 371 -9.86 -25.37 -18.65
C ALA A 371 -10.27 -25.80 -17.22
N THR A 372 -9.78 -25.15 -16.15
CA THR A 372 -9.76 -25.79 -14.83
C THR A 372 -10.01 -24.91 -13.61
N THR A 373 -10.20 -23.60 -13.76
CA THR A 373 -10.37 -22.62 -12.67
C THR A 373 -9.15 -22.52 -11.73
N THR A 374 -9.14 -21.56 -10.80
CA THR A 374 -8.02 -21.38 -9.87
C THR A 374 -7.87 -22.57 -8.92
N GLN A 375 -6.70 -23.20 -8.92
CA GLN A 375 -6.34 -24.34 -8.06
C GLN A 375 -5.12 -24.04 -7.19
N VAL A 376 -5.07 -24.70 -6.03
CA VAL A 376 -3.92 -24.72 -5.13
C VAL A 376 -3.26 -26.09 -5.18
N VAL A 377 -1.97 -26.13 -5.52
CA VAL A 377 -1.16 -27.36 -5.54
C VAL A 377 0.00 -27.17 -4.57
N TRP A 378 0.11 -28.00 -3.53
CA TRP A 378 1.06 -27.79 -2.45
C TRP A 378 1.61 -29.10 -1.87
N GLY A 379 2.72 -29.01 -1.13
CA GLY A 379 3.41 -30.14 -0.51
C GLY A 379 3.93 -31.13 -1.56
N ILE A 380 3.81 -32.43 -1.28
CA ILE A 380 4.31 -33.48 -2.18
C ILE A 380 3.69 -33.42 -3.59
N ARG A 381 2.43 -32.96 -3.71
CA ARG A 381 1.78 -32.76 -5.02
C ARG A 381 2.48 -31.71 -5.85
N TRP A 382 2.91 -30.62 -5.23
CA TRP A 382 3.67 -29.56 -5.89
C TRP A 382 5.04 -30.08 -6.33
N THR A 383 5.73 -30.82 -5.47
CA THR A 383 7.02 -31.44 -5.80
C THR A 383 6.90 -32.39 -6.99
N LEU A 384 5.92 -33.30 -6.97
CA LEU A 384 5.70 -34.26 -8.05
C LEU A 384 5.27 -33.56 -9.34
N TRP A 385 4.30 -32.64 -9.28
CA TRP A 385 3.85 -31.91 -10.48
C TRP A 385 4.99 -31.13 -11.13
N GLN A 386 5.87 -30.49 -10.34
CA GLN A 386 7.08 -29.85 -10.84
C GLN A 386 8.02 -30.84 -11.53
N SER A 387 8.35 -31.96 -10.88
CA SER A 387 9.25 -32.97 -11.43
C SER A 387 8.74 -33.57 -12.75
N HIS A 388 7.42 -33.55 -12.95
CA HIS A 388 6.76 -34.03 -14.17
C HIS A 388 6.51 -32.96 -15.23
N GLY A 389 7.08 -31.75 -15.10
CA GLY A 389 7.01 -30.68 -16.10
C GLY A 389 5.82 -29.71 -15.96
N ARG A 390 5.14 -29.73 -14.80
CA ARG A 390 3.96 -28.91 -14.48
C ARG A 390 2.89 -28.94 -15.59
N GLU A 391 2.41 -27.77 -16.02
CA GLU A 391 1.38 -27.59 -17.03
C GLU A 391 1.77 -28.14 -18.41
N THR A 392 3.07 -28.07 -18.76
CA THR A 392 3.61 -28.63 -20.00
C THR A 392 3.85 -30.14 -19.92
N GLY A 393 3.82 -30.67 -18.70
CA GLY A 393 4.14 -32.03 -18.32
C GLY A 393 3.11 -33.08 -18.71
N VAL A 394 3.32 -34.32 -18.26
CA VAL A 394 2.39 -35.45 -18.55
C VAL A 394 1.02 -35.31 -17.88
N LEU A 395 0.92 -34.50 -16.82
CA LEU A 395 -0.32 -34.28 -16.07
C LEU A 395 -1.18 -33.13 -16.63
N GLY A 396 -0.56 -32.09 -17.20
CA GLY A 396 -1.28 -30.86 -17.56
C GLY A 396 -1.67 -30.03 -16.34
N TYR A 397 -2.66 -29.15 -16.50
CA TYR A 397 -3.17 -28.31 -15.40
C TYR A 397 -4.01 -29.13 -14.39
N PRO A 398 -4.00 -28.76 -13.10
CA PRO A 398 -4.91 -29.34 -12.11
C PRO A 398 -6.36 -28.98 -12.46
N THR A 399 -7.28 -29.94 -12.39
CA THR A 399 -8.70 -29.80 -12.81
C THR A 399 -9.69 -29.52 -11.69
N GLY A 400 -9.22 -29.60 -10.44
CA GLY A 400 -10.04 -29.37 -9.26
C GLY A 400 -9.20 -29.47 -7.99
N PRO A 401 -9.79 -29.14 -6.83
CA PRO A 401 -9.09 -29.20 -5.56
C PRO A 401 -8.76 -30.66 -5.20
N LEU A 402 -7.90 -30.84 -4.19
CA LEU A 402 -7.71 -32.14 -3.57
C LEU A 402 -9.04 -32.64 -3.03
N VAL A 403 -9.37 -33.90 -3.33
CA VAL A 403 -10.51 -34.58 -2.74
C VAL A 403 -10.01 -35.53 -1.67
N GLN A 404 -10.31 -35.21 -0.42
CA GLN A 404 -9.96 -36.01 0.74
C GLN A 404 -10.81 -37.29 0.75
N ARG A 405 -10.21 -38.39 1.19
CA ARG A 405 -10.85 -39.68 1.48
C ARG A 405 -10.57 -40.04 2.94
N SER A 406 -11.15 -41.14 3.43
CA SER A 406 -10.84 -41.62 4.79
C SER A 406 -9.37 -42.03 4.93
N ASP A 407 -8.87 -42.03 6.17
CA ASP A 407 -7.55 -42.57 6.52
C ASP A 407 -6.38 -41.86 5.82
N ALA A 408 -6.44 -40.53 5.75
CA ALA A 408 -5.43 -39.66 5.12
C ALA A 408 -5.22 -39.87 3.60
N ARG A 409 -6.02 -40.72 2.95
CA ARG A 409 -5.99 -40.90 1.49
C ARG A 409 -6.58 -39.69 0.79
N TRP A 410 -6.06 -39.38 -0.40
CA TRP A 410 -6.56 -38.24 -1.16
C TRP A 410 -6.21 -38.39 -2.64
N ILE A 411 -6.95 -37.69 -3.50
CA ILE A 411 -6.67 -37.59 -4.93
C ILE A 411 -6.75 -36.13 -5.37
N GLN A 412 -5.76 -35.66 -6.12
CA GLN A 412 -5.80 -34.41 -6.87
C GLN A 412 -5.78 -34.74 -8.36
N ARG A 413 -6.82 -34.30 -9.08
CA ARG A 413 -6.97 -34.54 -10.51
C ARG A 413 -6.31 -33.44 -11.33
N PHE A 414 -5.79 -33.84 -12.48
CA PHE A 414 -5.19 -33.01 -13.52
C PHE A 414 -5.81 -33.40 -14.87
N GLN A 415 -5.57 -32.59 -15.90
CA GLN A 415 -6.17 -32.79 -17.23
C GLN A 415 -5.87 -34.18 -17.82
N ARG A 416 -4.66 -34.69 -17.58
CA ARG A 416 -4.14 -35.94 -18.18
C ARG A 416 -3.62 -36.92 -17.14
N GLY A 417 -4.04 -36.76 -15.89
CA GLY A 417 -3.64 -37.67 -14.81
C GLY A 417 -4.20 -37.29 -13.45
N CYS A 418 -3.71 -38.00 -12.44
CA CYS A 418 -3.91 -37.64 -11.05
C CYS A 418 -2.62 -37.85 -10.26
N ILE A 419 -2.53 -37.13 -9.14
CA ILE A 419 -1.60 -37.42 -8.05
C ILE A 419 -2.47 -37.89 -6.89
N THR A 420 -2.14 -39.03 -6.31
CA THR A 420 -2.99 -39.68 -5.31
C THR A 420 -2.16 -40.35 -4.24
N ASP A 421 -2.69 -40.42 -3.02
CA ASP A 421 -2.02 -41.01 -1.87
C ASP A 421 -2.86 -42.13 -1.27
N SER A 422 -2.18 -43.20 -0.85
CA SER A 422 -2.80 -44.40 -0.30
C SER A 422 -2.23 -44.67 1.09
N ALA A 423 -3.03 -45.19 2.02
CA ALA A 423 -2.53 -45.55 3.35
C ALA A 423 -1.46 -46.66 3.32
N SER A 424 -1.32 -47.36 2.19
CA SER A 424 -0.43 -48.49 1.99
C SER A 424 0.88 -48.16 1.28
N THR A 425 1.00 -47.02 0.60
CA THR A 425 2.13 -46.71 -0.30
C THR A 425 2.50 -45.24 -0.26
N THR A 426 3.65 -44.89 -0.83
CA THR A 426 3.98 -43.49 -1.07
C THR A 426 3.02 -42.86 -2.08
N THR A 427 2.91 -41.53 -2.09
CA THR A 427 2.13 -40.78 -3.08
C THR A 427 2.52 -41.16 -4.51
N GLN A 428 1.53 -41.51 -5.34
CA GLN A 428 1.72 -41.98 -6.70
C GLN A 428 1.16 -41.00 -7.74
N VAL A 429 1.75 -41.06 -8.93
CA VAL A 429 1.27 -40.38 -10.13
C VAL A 429 0.67 -41.41 -11.08
N VAL A 430 -0.54 -41.15 -11.57
CA VAL A 430 -1.18 -41.94 -12.63
C VAL A 430 -1.43 -41.01 -13.80
N ALA A 431 -0.80 -41.25 -14.96
CA ALA A 431 -0.82 -40.33 -16.09
C ALA A 431 -0.93 -41.07 -17.44
N GLY A 432 -1.24 -40.32 -18.51
CA GLY A 432 -1.26 -40.84 -19.87
C GLY A 432 -2.24 -42.00 -20.05
N VAL A 433 -1.83 -43.06 -20.74
CA VAL A 433 -2.69 -44.23 -21.01
C VAL A 433 -3.14 -44.95 -19.73
N MET A 434 -2.33 -44.91 -18.66
CA MET A 434 -2.72 -45.47 -17.36
C MET A 434 -3.86 -44.66 -16.75
N TRP A 435 -3.78 -43.33 -16.83
CA TRP A 435 -4.87 -42.47 -16.38
C TRP A 435 -6.15 -42.67 -17.18
N THR A 436 -6.06 -42.77 -18.51
CA THR A 436 -7.23 -43.01 -19.37
C THR A 436 -7.99 -44.26 -18.94
N ALA A 437 -7.27 -45.38 -18.73
CA ALA A 437 -7.87 -46.62 -18.26
C ALA A 437 -8.37 -46.52 -16.80
N TYR A 438 -7.55 -45.97 -15.91
CA TYR A 438 -7.88 -45.85 -14.48
C TYR A 438 -9.14 -45.00 -14.25
N SER A 439 -9.25 -43.87 -14.94
CA SER A 439 -10.41 -42.99 -14.87
C SER A 439 -11.67 -43.67 -15.40
N ALA A 440 -11.59 -44.36 -16.55
CA ALA A 440 -12.70 -45.11 -17.11
C ALA A 440 -13.19 -46.26 -16.21
N LEU A 441 -12.31 -46.77 -15.34
CA LEU A 441 -12.61 -47.87 -14.42
C LEU A 441 -13.08 -47.42 -13.03
N GLY A 442 -13.36 -46.12 -12.83
CA GLY A 442 -13.89 -45.58 -11.58
C GLY A 442 -12.83 -45.16 -10.56
N GLU A 443 -11.58 -45.01 -10.99
CA GLU A 443 -10.46 -44.51 -10.19
C GLU A 443 -10.32 -45.25 -8.84
N ASP A 444 -10.20 -44.51 -7.74
CA ASP A 444 -9.96 -45.04 -6.40
C ASP A 444 -11.16 -45.80 -5.83
N THR A 445 -12.35 -45.55 -6.36
CA THR A 445 -13.59 -46.26 -6.03
C THR A 445 -13.86 -47.47 -6.92
N GLY A 446 -13.05 -47.62 -7.97
CA GLY A 446 -13.20 -48.62 -9.02
C GLY A 446 -12.66 -50.01 -8.68
N ILE A 447 -12.59 -50.84 -9.72
CA ILE A 447 -12.13 -52.24 -9.61
C ILE A 447 -10.65 -52.36 -9.22
N LEU A 448 -9.84 -51.32 -9.45
CA LEU A 448 -8.41 -51.31 -9.18
C LEU A 448 -8.06 -50.80 -7.77
N GLY A 449 -8.85 -49.89 -7.20
CA GLY A 449 -8.51 -49.18 -5.97
C GLY A 449 -7.39 -48.15 -6.16
N PHE A 450 -6.61 -47.87 -5.13
CA PHE A 450 -5.48 -46.93 -5.24
C PHE A 450 -4.28 -47.58 -5.94
N PRO A 451 -3.44 -46.80 -6.66
CA PRO A 451 -2.16 -47.28 -7.16
C PRO A 451 -1.27 -47.70 -5.99
N SER A 452 -0.59 -48.83 -6.15
CA SER A 452 0.34 -49.39 -5.15
C SER A 452 1.81 -49.26 -5.57
N GLY A 453 2.08 -48.69 -6.74
CA GLY A 453 3.44 -48.44 -7.21
C GLY A 453 3.50 -47.46 -8.36
N ALA A 454 4.72 -47.01 -8.66
CA ALA A 454 4.98 -46.14 -9.79
C ALA A 454 4.83 -46.90 -11.13
N VAL A 455 4.61 -46.15 -12.21
CA VAL A 455 4.64 -46.71 -13.56
C VAL A 455 6.01 -47.35 -13.82
N THR A 456 6.01 -48.60 -14.26
CA THR A 456 7.20 -49.33 -14.69
C THR A 456 7.25 -49.38 -16.21
N SER A 457 8.34 -48.87 -16.78
CA SER A 457 8.61 -48.97 -18.23
C SER A 457 9.37 -50.24 -18.56
N ARG A 458 8.97 -50.90 -19.65
CA ARG A 458 9.58 -52.12 -20.20
C ARG A 458 9.80 -51.94 -21.70
N SER A 459 10.56 -52.85 -22.30
CA SER A 459 10.90 -52.79 -23.74
C SER A 459 9.68 -52.76 -24.66
N ARG A 460 8.59 -53.47 -24.31
CA ARG A 460 7.36 -53.58 -25.13
C ARG A 460 6.20 -52.71 -24.66
N GLY A 461 6.33 -52.00 -23.54
CA GLY A 461 5.22 -51.25 -22.97
C GLY A 461 5.42 -50.83 -21.52
N THR A 462 4.35 -50.43 -20.87
CA THR A 462 4.37 -49.94 -19.49
C THR A 462 3.35 -50.69 -18.63
N SER A 463 3.56 -50.72 -17.32
CA SER A 463 2.55 -51.18 -16.37
C SER A 463 2.52 -50.34 -15.10
N GLN A 464 1.43 -50.41 -14.36
CA GLN A 464 1.32 -49.83 -13.05
C GLN A 464 0.50 -50.74 -12.14
N ALA A 465 1.01 -50.97 -10.93
CA ALA A 465 0.34 -51.79 -9.93
C ALA A 465 -0.67 -50.97 -9.13
N PHE A 466 -1.78 -51.62 -8.77
CA PHE A 466 -2.86 -51.09 -7.94
C PHE A 466 -3.19 -52.11 -6.85
N GLN A 467 -3.93 -51.68 -5.83
CA GLN A 467 -4.30 -52.52 -4.68
C GLN A 467 -5.03 -53.80 -5.07
N LYS A 468 -5.85 -53.77 -6.13
CA LYS A 468 -6.70 -54.89 -6.55
C LYS A 468 -6.38 -55.42 -7.96
N GLY A 469 -5.29 -54.97 -8.56
CA GLY A 469 -4.84 -55.47 -9.86
C GLY A 469 -3.77 -54.61 -10.50
N GLU A 470 -3.56 -54.79 -11.80
CA GLU A 470 -2.52 -54.07 -12.55
C GLU A 470 -3.08 -53.52 -13.86
N LEU A 471 -2.61 -52.33 -14.24
CA LEU A 471 -2.80 -51.80 -15.60
C LEU A 471 -1.56 -52.10 -16.44
N TRP A 472 -1.77 -52.56 -17.67
CA TRP A 472 -0.70 -52.85 -18.63
C TRP A 472 -1.03 -52.25 -19.98
N ALA A 473 -0.06 -51.59 -20.60
CA ALA A 473 -0.17 -50.99 -21.92
C ALA A 473 0.97 -51.44 -22.81
N LEU A 474 0.66 -51.96 -24.00
CA LEU A 474 1.66 -52.14 -25.05
C LEU A 474 2.04 -50.77 -25.63
N THR A 475 3.30 -50.58 -26.04
CA THR A 475 3.76 -49.31 -26.62
C THR A 475 2.84 -48.84 -27.75
N GLY A 476 2.33 -47.61 -27.63
CA GLY A 476 1.40 -47.00 -28.60
C GLY A 476 -0.06 -47.48 -28.51
N LYS A 477 -0.41 -48.33 -27.54
CA LYS A 477 -1.78 -48.84 -27.33
C LYS A 477 -2.38 -48.38 -25.99
N ALA A 478 -3.67 -48.60 -25.83
CA ALA A 478 -4.39 -48.36 -24.58
C ALA A 478 -3.90 -49.28 -23.45
N ALA A 479 -4.08 -48.84 -22.21
CA ALA A 479 -3.86 -49.66 -21.03
C ALA A 479 -5.11 -50.51 -20.74
N TYR A 480 -4.91 -51.74 -20.27
CA TYR A 480 -5.98 -52.63 -19.87
C TYR A 480 -5.73 -53.19 -18.46
N ALA A 481 -6.81 -53.35 -17.70
CA ALA A 481 -6.77 -53.88 -16.34
C ALA A 481 -6.76 -55.40 -16.33
N VAL A 482 -5.81 -55.97 -15.60
CA VAL A 482 -5.75 -57.39 -15.28
C VAL A 482 -5.96 -57.52 -13.77
N VAL A 483 -7.05 -58.17 -13.34
CA VAL A 483 -7.46 -58.22 -11.92
C VAL A 483 -7.81 -59.63 -11.45
N GLY A 484 -7.90 -59.81 -10.14
CA GLY A 484 -8.42 -61.02 -9.51
C GLY A 484 -7.66 -62.30 -9.87
N ARG A 485 -8.39 -63.40 -10.04
CA ARG A 485 -7.81 -64.74 -10.33
C ARG A 485 -7.05 -64.78 -11.65
N ILE A 486 -7.49 -63.98 -12.61
CA ILE A 486 -6.82 -63.86 -13.91
C ILE A 486 -5.43 -63.25 -13.77
N LEU A 487 -5.26 -62.22 -12.92
CA LEU A 487 -3.94 -61.65 -12.68
C LEU A 487 -3.00 -62.69 -12.09
N SER A 488 -3.45 -63.43 -11.08
CA SER A 488 -2.65 -64.49 -10.45
C SER A 488 -2.25 -65.59 -11.43
N ALA A 489 -3.19 -66.09 -12.24
CA ALA A 489 -2.92 -67.12 -13.25
C ALA A 489 -1.98 -66.61 -14.36
N TRP A 490 -2.17 -65.38 -14.82
CA TRP A 490 -1.29 -64.79 -15.83
C TRP A 490 0.13 -64.58 -15.30
N GLN A 491 0.28 -64.16 -14.04
CA GLN A 491 1.58 -63.99 -13.39
C GLN A 491 2.30 -65.33 -13.18
N SER A 492 1.59 -66.43 -12.84
CA SER A 492 2.22 -67.76 -12.70
C SER A 492 2.77 -68.30 -14.02
N GLU A 493 2.21 -67.85 -15.15
CA GLU A 493 2.70 -68.16 -16.50
C GLU A 493 3.78 -67.19 -17.00
N GLY A 494 4.34 -66.35 -16.13
CA GLY A 494 5.40 -65.39 -16.49
C GLY A 494 4.91 -64.03 -16.99
N GLY A 495 3.62 -63.72 -16.83
CA GLY A 495 3.03 -62.41 -17.10
C GLY A 495 3.28 -61.91 -18.53
N ALA A 496 3.65 -60.64 -18.66
CA ALA A 496 3.86 -60.00 -19.97
C ALA A 496 5.04 -60.57 -20.77
N THR A 497 5.93 -61.32 -20.13
CA THR A 497 7.04 -62.03 -20.77
C THR A 497 6.72 -63.50 -21.04
N GLY A 498 5.60 -63.99 -20.52
CA GLY A 498 5.11 -65.36 -20.70
C GLY A 498 4.43 -65.59 -22.05
N PRO A 499 3.86 -66.78 -22.27
CA PRO A 499 3.26 -67.17 -23.54
C PRO A 499 2.03 -66.34 -23.92
N TYR A 500 1.33 -65.76 -22.94
CA TYR A 500 0.15 -64.92 -23.19
C TYR A 500 0.50 -63.49 -23.64
N GLY A 501 1.65 -62.93 -23.24
CA GLY A 501 2.04 -61.56 -23.58
C GLY A 501 1.17 -60.48 -22.91
N TYR A 502 1.04 -59.32 -23.55
CA TYR A 502 0.29 -58.16 -23.02
C TYR A 502 -1.23 -58.34 -23.14
N PRO A 503 -2.04 -57.75 -22.24
CA PRO A 503 -3.49 -57.75 -22.37
C PRO A 503 -3.97 -56.88 -23.54
N LEU A 504 -5.08 -57.30 -24.15
CA LEU A 504 -5.77 -56.65 -25.27
C LEU A 504 -7.20 -56.20 -24.91
N ALA A 505 -7.64 -56.44 -23.68
CA ALA A 505 -8.92 -56.02 -23.11
C ALA A 505 -8.85 -56.05 -21.57
N ASN A 506 -9.72 -55.29 -20.90
CA ASN A 506 -9.87 -55.41 -19.44
C ASN A 506 -10.34 -56.82 -19.06
N THR A 507 -9.97 -57.30 -17.88
CA THR A 507 -10.62 -58.47 -17.27
C THR A 507 -12.12 -58.19 -17.12
N VAL A 508 -12.95 -59.13 -17.55
CA VAL A 508 -14.41 -59.09 -17.42
C VAL A 508 -14.85 -60.20 -16.47
N THR A 509 -15.74 -59.87 -15.54
CA THR A 509 -16.41 -60.83 -14.67
C THR A 509 -17.83 -61.04 -15.16
N ALA A 510 -18.18 -62.27 -15.51
CA ALA A 510 -19.53 -62.66 -15.87
C ALA A 510 -20.43 -62.76 -14.63
N ALA A 511 -21.75 -62.85 -14.84
CA ALA A 511 -22.73 -62.89 -13.75
C ALA A 511 -22.60 -64.14 -12.85
N ASP A 512 -22.05 -65.22 -13.39
CA ASP A 512 -21.74 -66.46 -12.67
C ASP A 512 -20.43 -66.40 -11.86
N GLY A 513 -19.71 -65.27 -11.92
CA GLY A 513 -18.42 -65.06 -11.25
C GLY A 513 -17.21 -65.46 -12.09
N THR A 514 -17.40 -66.05 -13.27
CA THR A 514 -16.30 -66.42 -14.18
C THR A 514 -15.57 -65.17 -14.64
N MET A 515 -14.25 -65.14 -14.47
CA MET A 515 -13.41 -64.04 -14.94
C MET A 515 -12.73 -64.44 -16.25
N SER A 516 -12.59 -63.51 -17.18
CA SER A 516 -11.80 -63.74 -18.40
C SER A 516 -11.04 -62.50 -18.85
N CYS A 517 -9.90 -62.68 -19.51
CA CYS A 517 -9.14 -61.60 -20.13
C CYS A 517 -8.44 -62.10 -21.40
N ARG A 518 -8.45 -61.25 -22.42
CA ARG A 518 -7.80 -61.52 -23.71
C ARG A 518 -6.40 -60.91 -23.72
N PHE A 519 -5.42 -61.70 -24.14
CA PHE A 519 -4.02 -61.33 -24.32
C PHE A 519 -3.57 -61.57 -25.76
N GLU A 520 -2.33 -61.17 -26.10
CA GLU A 520 -1.72 -61.40 -27.42
C GLU A 520 -1.69 -62.88 -27.81
N GLY A 521 -1.37 -63.76 -26.86
CA GLY A 521 -1.20 -65.21 -27.05
C GLY A 521 -2.44 -66.06 -26.77
N GLY A 522 -3.59 -65.46 -26.42
CA GLY A 522 -4.83 -66.20 -26.14
C GLY A 522 -5.70 -65.56 -25.06
N THR A 523 -6.75 -66.27 -24.64
CA THR A 523 -7.66 -65.85 -23.57
C THR A 523 -7.45 -66.73 -22.35
N LEU A 524 -7.30 -66.11 -21.17
CA LEU A 524 -7.38 -66.80 -19.88
C LEU A 524 -8.78 -66.66 -19.31
N THR A 525 -9.29 -67.74 -18.73
CA THR A 525 -10.58 -67.81 -18.02
C THR A 525 -10.37 -68.51 -16.68
N ALA A 526 -10.94 -67.99 -15.59
CA ALA A 526 -10.71 -68.47 -14.22
C ALA A 526 -11.91 -68.24 -13.29
#